data_AF-A0A8T6U9Q4-F1
#
_entry.id   AF-A0A8T6U9Q4-F1
#
_cell.length_a   1.000
_cell.length_b   1.000
_cell.length_c   1.000
_cell.angle_alpha   90.00
_cell.angle_beta   90.00
_cell.angle_gamma   90.00
#
_symmetry.space_group_name_H-M   'P 1'
#
loop_
_entity.id
_entity.type
_entity.pdbx_description
1 polymer ?
#
loop_
_entity_poly.entity_id
_entity_poly.type
_entity_poly.pdbx_seq_one_letter_code
_entity_poly.pdbx_strand_id
1 'polypeptide(L)'
;MKSKFKVENPVVFLFSVFYIIAGAVEIFYIVTEKFAAPPHIGVLGLLSLITAYGLFKMRKWSVLLVTALFFLGITFGATTLYNSVIWQTFEGELLLHTALIAYMIMLLIAFVYVVAKREKFE
;
A
#
# COMPACT_ATOMS: atom_id res chain seq x y z
N MET A 1 20.07 -5.63 27.94
CA MET A 1 19.74 -5.21 26.55
C MET A 1 18.27 -4.80 26.51
N LYS A 2 17.94 -3.50 26.53
CA LYS A 2 16.55 -3.04 26.37
C LYS A 2 16.13 -3.34 24.92
N SER A 3 15.09 -4.15 24.74
CA SER A 3 14.51 -4.45 23.43
C SER A 3 14.19 -3.14 22.69
N LYS A 4 14.91 -2.88 21.59
CA LYS A 4 14.68 -1.73 20.69
C LYS A 4 13.45 -1.93 19.77
N PHE A 5 12.73 -3.04 19.93
CA PHE A 5 11.57 -3.43 19.12
C PHE A 5 10.31 -3.54 19.99
N LYS A 6 10.07 -2.55 20.86
CA LYS A 6 8.76 -2.45 21.50
C LYS A 6 7.82 -1.84 20.46
N VAL A 7 6.95 -2.65 19.88
CA VAL A 7 5.91 -2.18 18.95
C VAL A 7 5.02 -1.21 19.71
N GLU A 8 5.18 0.09 19.47
CA GLU A 8 4.44 1.15 20.17
C GLU A 8 2.94 1.10 19.86
N ASN A 9 2.57 0.60 18.68
CA ASN A 9 1.17 0.42 18.29
C ASN A 9 1.01 -0.77 17.34
N PRO A 10 0.40 -1.88 17.78
CA PRO A 10 0.26 -3.09 16.96
C PRO A 10 -0.58 -2.86 15.70
N VAL A 11 -1.51 -1.89 15.73
CA VAL A 11 -2.35 -1.56 14.57
C VAL A 11 -1.53 -0.82 13.51
N VAL A 12 -0.70 0.16 13.90
CA VAL A 12 0.17 0.86 12.95
C VAL A 12 1.22 -0.10 12.37
N PHE A 13 1.72 -1.03 13.18
CA PHE A 13 2.61 -2.08 12.70
C PHE A 13 1.95 -2.96 11.62
N LEU A 14 0.68 -3.33 11.79
CA LEU A 14 -0.07 -4.07 10.77
C LEU A 14 -0.15 -3.28 9.46
N PHE A 15 -0.39 -1.97 9.52
CA PHE A 15 -0.38 -1.12 8.33
C PHE A 15 1.01 -1.01 7.70
N SER A 16 2.08 -0.95 8.49
CA SER A 16 3.45 -1.03 7.95
C SER A 16 3.66 -2.33 7.17
N VAL A 17 3.22 -3.47 7.71
CA VAL A 17 3.33 -4.76 7.00
C VAL A 17 2.51 -4.77 5.71
N PHE A 18 1.29 -4.23 5.75
CA PHE A 18 0.46 -4.07 4.57
C PHE A 18 1.17 -3.26 3.46
N TYR A 19 1.73 -2.09 3.79
CA TYR A 19 2.47 -1.27 2.83
C TYR A 19 3.78 -1.93 2.35
N ILE A 20 4.43 -2.79 3.17
CA ILE A 20 5.56 -3.62 2.71
C ILE A 20 5.09 -4.59 1.63
N ILE A 21 4.00 -5.32 1.89
CA ILE A 21 3.48 -6.33 0.96
C ILE A 21 3.04 -5.65 -0.34
N ALA A 22 2.26 -4.57 -0.26
CA ALA A 22 1.81 -3.83 -1.43
C ALA A 22 3.01 -3.33 -2.27
N GLY A 23 3.99 -2.70 -1.61
CA GLY A 23 5.17 -2.19 -2.31
C GLY A 23 6.03 -3.29 -2.93
N ALA A 24 6.18 -4.42 -2.24
CA ALA A 24 6.90 -5.57 -2.77
C ALA A 24 6.19 -6.18 -3.99
N VAL A 25 4.85 -6.29 -3.97
CA VAL A 25 4.06 -6.80 -5.10
C VAL A 25 4.18 -5.87 -6.30
N GLU A 26 4.05 -4.56 -6.11
CA GLU A 26 4.15 -3.56 -7.20
C GLU A 26 5.56 -3.54 -7.82
N ILE A 27 6.62 -3.63 -6.99
CA ILE A 27 8.01 -3.74 -7.48
C ILE A 27 8.26 -5.09 -8.15
N PHE A 28 7.75 -6.18 -7.59
CA PHE A 28 7.89 -7.50 -8.20
C PHE A 28 7.27 -7.52 -9.60
N TYR A 29 6.07 -6.95 -9.74
CA TYR A 29 5.37 -6.85 -11.02
C TYR A 29 6.17 -6.09 -12.08
N ILE A 30 6.73 -4.91 -11.76
CA ILE A 30 7.52 -4.16 -12.75
C ILE A 30 8.80 -4.90 -13.16
N VAL A 31 9.40 -5.67 -12.23
CA VAL A 31 10.59 -6.49 -12.52
C VAL A 31 10.24 -7.69 -13.41
N THR A 32 9.11 -8.37 -13.16
CA THR A 32 8.67 -9.50 -14.00
C THR A 32 8.31 -9.05 -15.41
N GLU A 33 7.76 -7.85 -15.55
CA GLU A 33 7.46 -7.21 -16.84
C GLU A 33 8.69 -6.59 -17.51
N LYS A 34 9.91 -6.82 -16.96
CA LYS A 34 11.17 -6.26 -17.48
C LYS A 34 11.11 -4.74 -17.69
N PHE A 35 10.42 -4.04 -16.79
CA PHE A 35 10.18 -2.59 -16.85
C PHE A 35 9.36 -2.11 -18.05
N ALA A 36 8.62 -2.99 -18.73
CA ALA A 36 7.67 -2.62 -19.77
C ALA A 36 6.34 -2.09 -19.19
N ALA A 37 6.03 -2.44 -17.94
CA ALA A 37 4.85 -1.94 -17.25
C ALA A 37 4.92 -0.41 -17.03
N PRO A 38 3.77 0.27 -16.92
CA PRO A 38 3.74 1.71 -16.67
C PRO A 38 4.60 2.11 -15.46
N PRO A 39 5.49 3.11 -15.60
CA PRO A 39 6.51 3.42 -14.58
C PRO A 39 5.91 3.91 -13.25
N HIS A 40 4.68 4.41 -13.26
CA HIS A 40 3.98 4.83 -12.05
C HIS A 40 3.77 3.67 -11.05
N ILE A 41 3.71 2.42 -11.51
CA ILE A 41 3.58 1.25 -10.61
C ILE A 41 4.82 1.09 -9.74
N GLY A 42 6.02 1.26 -10.31
CA GLY A 42 7.27 1.22 -9.53
C GLY A 42 7.38 2.38 -8.53
N VAL A 43 6.88 3.57 -8.91
CA VAL A 43 6.82 4.74 -8.02
C VAL A 43 5.88 4.50 -6.84
N LEU A 44 4.68 3.95 -7.08
CA LEU A 44 3.76 3.55 -6.02
C LEU A 44 4.43 2.54 -5.09
N GLY A 45 5.15 1.57 -5.65
CA GLY A 45 5.80 0.53 -4.86
C GLY A 45 6.87 1.08 -3.92
N LEU A 46 7.72 1.97 -4.43
CA LEU A 46 8.72 2.67 -3.64
C LEU A 46 8.09 3.56 -2.55
N LEU A 47 7.08 4.35 -2.91
CA LEU A 47 6.36 5.19 -1.94
C LEU A 47 5.69 4.34 -0.85
N SER A 48 5.17 3.18 -1.20
CA SER A 48 4.60 2.21 -0.26
C SER A 48 5.66 1.73 0.74
N LEU A 49 6.86 1.34 0.28
CA LEU A 49 7.95 0.93 1.17
C LEU A 49 8.44 2.08 2.08
N ILE A 50 8.56 3.30 1.54
CA ILE A 50 8.91 4.49 2.31
C ILE A 50 7.85 4.76 3.38
N THR A 51 6.58 4.63 3.03
CA THR A 51 5.44 4.80 3.93
C THR A 51 5.45 3.76 5.04
N ALA A 52 5.73 2.49 4.71
CA ALA A 52 5.84 1.44 5.70
C ALA A 52 6.90 1.73 6.76
N TYR A 53 8.07 2.20 6.34
CA TYR A 53 9.13 2.66 7.24
C TYR A 53 8.67 3.84 8.10
N GLY A 54 8.04 4.84 7.49
CA GLY A 54 7.51 6.01 8.18
C GLY A 54 6.50 5.63 9.26
N LEU A 55 5.56 4.73 8.95
CA LEU A 55 4.57 4.20 9.88
C LEU A 55 5.23 3.39 11.00
N PHE A 56 6.21 2.54 10.66
CA PHE A 56 6.92 1.72 11.64
C PHE A 56 7.67 2.58 12.68
N LYS A 57 8.12 3.76 12.24
CA LYS A 57 8.79 4.76 13.07
C LYS A 57 7.86 5.86 13.58
N MET A 58 6.55 5.73 13.39
CA MET A 58 5.55 6.72 13.82
C MET A 58 5.87 8.15 13.36
N ARG A 59 6.45 8.33 12.17
CA ARG A 59 6.88 9.66 11.69
C ARG A 59 5.70 10.52 11.23
N LYS A 60 5.66 11.80 11.60
CA LYS A 60 4.58 12.72 11.14
C LYS A 60 4.39 12.78 9.62
N TRP A 61 5.49 12.76 8.85
CA TRP A 61 5.42 12.79 7.39
C TRP A 61 4.77 11.54 6.78
N SER A 62 4.72 10.43 7.51
CA SER A 62 4.05 9.21 7.03
C SER A 62 2.53 9.40 6.89
N VAL A 63 1.92 10.29 7.67
CA VAL A 63 0.49 10.62 7.56
C VAL A 63 0.18 11.23 6.19
N LEU A 64 1.06 12.11 5.68
CA LEU A 64 0.92 12.69 4.35
C LEU A 64 1.07 11.62 3.26
N LEU A 65 2.03 10.70 3.41
CA LEU A 65 2.22 9.64 2.42
C LEU A 65 1.06 8.62 2.41
N VAL A 66 0.55 8.21 3.57
CA VAL A 66 -0.66 7.37 3.65
C VAL A 66 -1.84 8.06 2.96
N THR A 67 -1.99 9.37 3.17
CA THR A 67 -3.03 10.17 2.52
C THR A 67 -2.86 10.19 1.01
N ALA A 68 -1.66 10.46 0.51
CA ALA A 68 -1.38 10.46 -0.93
C ALA A 68 -1.59 9.07 -1.56
N LEU A 69 -1.06 8.02 -0.92
CA LEU A 69 -1.20 6.64 -1.37
C LEU A 69 -2.63 6.13 -1.30
N PHE A 70 -3.48 6.67 -0.42
CA PHE A 70 -4.90 6.35 -0.45
C PHE A 70 -5.52 6.76 -1.79
N PHE A 71 -5.39 8.03 -2.19
CA PHE A 71 -5.99 8.49 -3.45
C PHE A 71 -5.36 7.83 -4.67
N LEU A 72 -4.03 7.73 -4.70
CA LEU A 72 -3.31 7.11 -5.81
C LEU A 72 -3.59 5.61 -5.90
N GLY A 73 -3.53 4.90 -4.77
CA GLY A 73 -3.76 3.46 -4.68
C GLY A 73 -5.22 3.09 -4.97
N ILE A 74 -6.21 3.87 -4.53
CA ILE A 74 -7.61 3.68 -4.93
C ILE A 74 -7.78 3.86 -6.44
N THR A 75 -7.17 4.89 -7.01
CA THR A 75 -7.24 5.13 -8.46
C THR A 75 -6.61 3.96 -9.23
N PHE A 76 -5.42 3.53 -8.83
CA PHE A 76 -4.74 2.38 -9.41
C PHE A 76 -5.56 1.08 -9.27
N GLY A 77 -6.05 0.78 -8.07
CA GLY A 77 -6.84 -0.42 -7.79
C GLY A 77 -8.15 -0.45 -8.58
N ALA A 78 -8.88 0.66 -8.62
CA ALA A 78 -10.16 0.77 -9.32
C ALA A 78 -9.98 0.67 -10.84
N THR A 79 -9.01 1.37 -11.40
CA THR A 79 -8.74 1.33 -12.86
C THR A 79 -8.22 -0.04 -13.29
N THR A 80 -7.35 -0.67 -12.51
CA THR A 80 -6.85 -2.03 -12.78
C THR A 80 -7.98 -3.05 -12.71
N LEU A 81 -8.84 -2.96 -11.68
CA LEU A 81 -9.99 -3.84 -11.53
C LEU A 81 -10.97 -3.67 -12.68
N TYR A 82 -11.32 -2.43 -13.03
CA TYR A 82 -12.20 -2.12 -14.15
C TYR A 82 -11.66 -2.69 -15.46
N ASN A 83 -10.37 -2.46 -15.76
CA ASN A 83 -9.74 -2.97 -16.96
C ASN A 83 -9.71 -4.51 -16.98
N SER A 84 -9.40 -5.15 -15.85
CA SER A 84 -9.41 -6.62 -15.78
C SER A 84 -10.80 -7.19 -16.05
N VAL A 85 -11.86 -6.62 -15.48
CA VAL A 85 -13.24 -7.10 -15.67
C VAL A 85 -13.71 -6.93 -17.12
N ILE A 86 -13.38 -5.79 -17.76
CA ILE A 86 -13.85 -5.48 -19.11
C ILE A 86 -13.09 -6.27 -20.18
N TRP A 87 -11.77 -6.37 -20.05
CA TRP A 87 -10.91 -6.93 -21.09
C TRP A 87 -10.63 -8.42 -20.91
N GLN A 88 -11.08 -9.03 -19.80
CA GLN A 88 -10.81 -10.42 -19.42
C GLN A 88 -9.33 -10.81 -19.56
N THR A 89 -8.44 -9.85 -19.32
CA THR A 89 -7.02 -9.92 -19.71
C THR A 89 -6.17 -10.79 -18.78
N PHE A 90 -6.71 -11.26 -17.66
CA PHE A 90 -5.95 -12.00 -16.65
C PHE A 90 -6.50 -13.42 -16.48
N GLU A 91 -5.67 -14.45 -16.61
CA GLU A 91 -6.08 -15.79 -16.17
C GLU A 91 -6.07 -15.85 -14.63
N GLY A 92 -7.15 -16.35 -14.00
CA GLY A 92 -7.30 -16.35 -12.53
C GLY A 92 -8.07 -15.16 -11.94
N GLU A 93 -9.01 -14.60 -12.70
CA GLU A 93 -9.70 -13.31 -12.44
C GLU A 93 -10.25 -13.12 -11.04
N LEU A 94 -10.86 -14.14 -10.45
CA LEU A 94 -11.47 -14.01 -9.13
C LEU A 94 -10.46 -13.67 -8.04
N LEU A 95 -9.25 -14.23 -8.09
CA LEU A 95 -8.23 -13.97 -7.08
C LEU A 95 -7.66 -12.56 -7.21
N LEU A 96 -7.38 -12.12 -8.44
CA LEU A 96 -6.92 -10.76 -8.71
C LEU A 96 -7.99 -9.72 -8.31
N HIS A 97 -9.26 -9.95 -8.68
CA HIS A 97 -10.36 -9.05 -8.33
C HIS A 97 -10.52 -8.94 -6.82
N THR A 98 -10.52 -10.09 -6.13
CA THR A 98 -10.62 -10.14 -4.67
C THR A 98 -9.42 -9.44 -4.02
N ALA A 99 -8.20 -9.65 -4.53
CA ALA A 99 -7.00 -9.00 -4.01
C ALA A 99 -7.05 -7.47 -4.18
N LEU A 100 -7.50 -6.97 -5.34
CA LEU A 100 -7.65 -5.53 -5.59
C LEU A 100 -8.72 -4.90 -4.69
N ILE A 101 -9.85 -5.58 -4.48
CA ILE A 101 -10.89 -5.12 -3.54
C ILE A 101 -10.34 -5.09 -2.12
N ALA A 102 -9.66 -6.15 -1.67
CA ALA A 102 -9.04 -6.21 -0.36
C ALA A 102 -7.98 -5.11 -0.17
N TYR A 103 -7.15 -4.87 -1.18
CA TYR A 103 -6.17 -3.79 -1.19
C TYR A 103 -6.83 -2.41 -1.00
N MET A 104 -7.90 -2.11 -1.75
CA MET A 104 -8.61 -0.84 -1.63
C MET A 104 -9.29 -0.66 -0.25
N ILE A 105 -9.87 -1.72 0.30
CA ILE A 105 -10.44 -1.71 1.66
C ILE A 105 -9.34 -1.45 2.70
N MET A 106 -8.19 -2.12 2.56
CA MET A 106 -7.05 -1.92 3.47
C MET A 106 -6.50 -0.49 3.39
N LEU A 107 -6.41 0.10 2.18
CA LEU A 107 -6.05 1.50 2.01
C LEU A 107 -7.02 2.44 2.74
N LEU A 108 -8.33 2.20 2.62
CA LEU A 108 -9.35 3.00 3.30
C LEU A 108 -9.21 2.90 4.82
N ILE A 109 -9.07 1.69 5.36
CA ILE A 109 -8.91 1.47 6.80
C ILE A 109 -7.63 2.13 7.32
N ALA A 110 -6.51 1.95 6.62
CA ALA A 110 -5.23 2.55 6.97
C ALA A 110 -5.32 4.09 6.95
N PHE A 111 -5.92 4.66 5.90
CA PHE A 111 -6.13 6.10 5.76
C PHE A 111 -6.93 6.68 6.93
N VAL A 112 -8.13 6.15 7.17
CA VAL A 112 -9.02 6.62 8.23
C VAL A 112 -8.33 6.52 9.59
N TYR A 113 -7.69 5.39 9.90
CA TYR A 113 -7.03 5.20 11.18
C TYR A 113 -5.83 6.14 11.38
N VAL A 114 -4.92 6.20 10.41
CA VAL A 114 -3.68 6.99 10.52
C VAL A 114 -4.00 8.48 10.60
N VAL A 115 -4.94 8.97 9.80
CA VAL A 115 -5.37 10.38 9.85
C VAL A 115 -6.10 10.72 11.15
N ALA A 116 -6.96 9.82 11.65
CA ALA A 116 -7.65 10.00 12.93
C ALA A 116 -6.69 9.98 14.13
N LYS A 117 -5.57 9.26 14.03
CA LYS A 117 -4.54 9.16 15.08
C LYS A 117 -3.28 9.97 14.78
N ARG A 118 -3.33 10.91 13.82
CA ARG A 118 -2.16 11.69 13.36
C ARG A 118 -1.39 12.42 14.47
N GLU A 119 -2.08 12.81 15.53
CA GLU A 119 -1.48 13.49 16.70
C GLU A 119 -0.51 12.59 17.48
N LYS A 120 -0.59 11.27 17.31
CA LYS A 120 0.33 10.30 17.93
C LYS A 120 1.62 10.08 17.14
N PHE A 121 1.76 10.70 15.97
CA PHE A 121 2.95 10.59 15.14
C PHE A 121 3.90 11.75 15.49
N GLU A 122 5.21 11.48 15.49
CA GLU A 122 6.28 12.42 15.86
C GLU A 122 7.18 12.83 14.69
#